data_AF-A0A344TLS3-F1
#
_entry.id   AF-A0A344TLS3-F1
#
_cell.length_a   1.000
_cell.length_b   1.000
_cell.length_c   1.000
_cell.angle_alpha   90.00
_cell.angle_beta   90.00
_cell.angle_gamma   90.00
#
_symmetry.space_group_name_H-M   'P 1'
#
loop_
_entity.id
_entity.type
_entity.pdbx_description
1 polymer ?
#
loop_
_entity_poly.entity_id
_entity_poly.type
_entity_poly.pdbx_seq_one_letter_code
_entity_poly.pdbx_strand_id
1 'polypeptide(L)'
;MKTVKALMGGLLLSGLALVSHGQQVCSAAFLNNKMVVDEYTPKGKCSLPLTARGELTVATAELSSNESKAVDIVSFKIAIRDENTRTLTMFSGDDFRKIEIQKVLAKCKKGDSIVLLTLEKQYALPHNEILIK
;
A
#
# COMPACT_ATOMS: atom_id res chain seq x y z
N MET A 1 -56.65 -47.89 16.10
CA MET A 1 -56.35 -46.44 16.14
C MET A 1 -55.22 -46.24 17.14
N LYS A 2 -54.03 -45.70 16.88
CA LYS A 2 -53.43 -44.97 15.75
C LYS A 2 -51.92 -45.22 15.77
N THR A 3 -51.34 -45.06 14.59
CA THR A 3 -49.94 -45.22 14.17
C THR A 3 -48.96 -44.24 14.81
N VAL A 4 -47.73 -44.75 15.03
CA VAL A 4 -46.39 -44.17 14.76
C VAL A 4 -46.33 -42.69 14.36
N LYS A 5 -45.44 -41.93 15.03
CA LYS A 5 -44.42 -41.05 14.41
C LYS A 5 -43.54 -40.41 15.50
N ALA A 6 -42.35 -40.98 15.74
CA ALA A 6 -41.24 -40.27 16.35
C ALA A 6 -40.59 -39.43 15.24
N LEU A 7 -40.74 -38.12 15.30
CA LEU A 7 -40.13 -37.19 14.33
C LEU A 7 -38.78 -36.73 14.89
N MET A 8 -37.71 -37.14 14.20
CA MET A 8 -36.37 -36.58 14.30
C MET A 8 -36.42 -35.05 14.15
N GLY A 9 -35.73 -34.35 15.04
CA GLY A 9 -35.48 -32.91 14.94
C GLY A 9 -34.08 -32.58 15.45
N GLY A 10 -33.06 -33.13 14.78
CA GLY A 10 -31.66 -32.78 15.04
C GLY A 10 -31.37 -31.37 14.54
N LEU A 11 -31.29 -30.41 15.45
CA LEU A 11 -30.92 -29.03 15.15
C LEU A 11 -29.39 -28.96 15.05
N LEU A 12 -28.87 -29.07 13.83
CA LEU A 12 -27.47 -28.79 13.50
C LEU A 12 -27.21 -27.28 13.66
N LEU A 13 -26.64 -26.87 14.80
CA LEU A 13 -26.01 -25.56 14.94
C LEU A 13 -24.71 -25.55 14.13
N SER A 14 -24.79 -25.17 12.86
CA SER A 14 -23.62 -24.77 12.07
C SER A 14 -23.07 -23.47 12.65
N GLY A 15 -21.93 -23.57 13.34
CA GLY A 15 -21.19 -22.41 13.83
C GLY A 15 -20.85 -21.46 12.69
N LEU A 16 -21.39 -20.24 12.77
CA LEU A 16 -20.93 -19.10 11.98
C LEU A 16 -19.51 -18.74 12.42
N ALA A 17 -18.51 -19.37 11.79
CA ALA A 17 -17.15 -18.89 11.84
C ALA A 17 -17.08 -17.60 11.00
N LEU A 18 -17.36 -16.46 11.64
CA LEU A 18 -16.96 -15.15 11.11
C LEU A 18 -15.43 -15.11 11.12
N VAL A 19 -14.82 -15.56 10.03
CA VAL A 19 -13.41 -15.28 9.76
C VAL A 19 -13.34 -13.80 9.40
N SER A 20 -13.11 -12.93 10.40
CA SER A 20 -12.65 -11.57 10.15
C SER A 20 -11.23 -11.67 9.60
N HIS A 21 -11.08 -11.80 8.28
CA HIS A 21 -9.81 -11.47 7.64
C HIS A 21 -9.54 -10.02 8.04
N GLY A 22 -8.50 -9.77 8.85
CA GLY A 22 -8.14 -8.44 9.29
C GLY A 22 -8.05 -7.54 8.06
N GLN A 23 -9.01 -6.62 7.90
CA GLN A 23 -9.06 -5.75 6.73
C GLN A 23 -7.84 -4.83 6.81
N GLN A 24 -6.82 -5.13 6.02
CA GLN A 24 -5.69 -4.21 5.88
C GLN A 24 -6.20 -2.94 5.20
N VAL A 25 -5.85 -1.79 5.77
CA VAL A 25 -6.22 -0.49 5.24
C VAL A 25 -5.31 -0.21 4.04
N CYS A 26 -5.92 -0.06 2.87
CA CYS A 26 -5.19 0.24 1.63
C CYS A 26 -4.54 1.62 1.68
N SER A 27 -3.27 1.68 1.31
CA SER A 27 -2.48 2.90 1.23
C SER A 27 -1.77 3.01 -0.11
N ALA A 28 -1.40 4.24 -0.47
CA ALA A 28 -0.69 4.54 -1.71
C ALA A 28 0.35 5.64 -1.48
N ALA A 29 1.30 5.73 -2.41
CA ALA A 29 2.23 6.86 -2.50
C ALA A 29 1.57 8.02 -3.25
N PHE A 30 1.77 9.23 -2.74
CA PHE A 30 1.29 10.47 -3.34
C PHE A 30 2.45 11.46 -3.47
N LEU A 31 2.52 12.15 -4.62
CA LEU A 31 3.40 13.29 -4.84
C LEU A 31 2.52 14.53 -5.01
N ASN A 32 2.65 15.51 -4.11
CA ASN A 32 1.79 16.71 -4.08
C ASN A 32 0.29 16.35 -4.09
N ASN A 33 -0.13 15.41 -3.23
CA ASN A 33 -1.49 14.87 -3.13
C ASN A 33 -2.03 14.16 -4.40
N LYS A 34 -1.20 13.96 -5.42
CA LYS A 34 -1.54 13.13 -6.58
C LYS A 34 -0.95 11.74 -6.42
N MET A 35 -1.78 10.70 -6.57
CA MET A 35 -1.30 9.32 -6.50
C MET A 35 -0.21 9.07 -7.55
N VAL A 36 0.87 8.39 -7.14
CA VAL A 36 2.02 8.16 -8.02
C VAL A 36 1.78 6.99 -8.99
N VAL A 37 1.02 5.98 -8.57
CA VAL A 37 0.61 4.91 -9.48
C VAL A 37 -0.38 5.45 -10.51
N ASP A 38 -0.23 5.05 -11.76
CA ASP A 38 -1.11 5.46 -12.86
C ASP A 38 -2.53 4.86 -12.74
N GLU A 39 -2.61 3.62 -12.26
CA GLU A 39 -3.84 2.87 -12.03
C GLU A 39 -3.69 2.04 -10.75
N TYR A 40 -4.69 2.07 -9.86
CA TYR A 40 -4.66 1.25 -8.64
C TYR A 40 -5.13 -0.18 -8.92
N THR A 41 -4.36 -0.89 -9.76
CA THR A 41 -4.55 -2.30 -10.11
C THR A 41 -3.23 -3.04 -9.96
N PRO A 42 -3.21 -4.39 -9.90
CA PRO A 42 -1.96 -5.15 -9.85
C PRO A 42 -0.97 -4.88 -11.01
N LYS A 43 -1.45 -4.25 -12.10
CA LYS A 43 -0.64 -3.89 -13.28
C LYS A 43 -0.21 -2.41 -13.30
N GLY A 44 -0.71 -1.63 -12.35
CA GLY A 44 -0.38 -0.22 -12.18
C GLY A 44 1.12 0.01 -12.08
N LYS A 45 1.60 1.05 -12.76
CA LYS A 45 2.99 1.45 -12.80
C LYS A 45 3.20 2.67 -11.92
N CYS A 46 4.13 2.55 -11.00
CA CYS A 46 4.55 3.63 -10.12
C CYS A 46 5.91 4.14 -10.61
N SER A 47 5.95 5.36 -11.16
CA SER A 47 7.20 5.91 -11.67
C SER A 47 7.25 7.43 -11.62
N LEU A 48 8.43 7.97 -11.37
CA LEU A 48 8.69 9.40 -11.35
C LEU A 48 9.92 9.74 -12.22
N PRO A 49 9.96 10.91 -12.88
CA PRO A 49 11.19 11.39 -13.49
C PRO A 49 12.22 11.77 -12.42
N LEU A 50 13.51 11.65 -12.72
CA LEU A 50 14.59 12.12 -11.83
C LEU A 50 14.49 13.63 -11.49
N THR A 51 13.76 14.39 -12.29
CA THR A 51 13.50 15.83 -12.10
C THR A 51 12.23 16.14 -11.31
N ALA A 52 11.53 15.13 -10.79
CA ALA A 52 10.32 15.33 -10.01
C ALA A 52 10.57 16.21 -8.79
N ARG A 53 9.56 17.02 -8.43
CA ARG A 53 9.61 17.96 -7.32
C ARG A 53 8.32 17.92 -6.52
N GLY A 54 8.43 18.08 -5.21
CA GLY A 54 7.28 18.15 -4.33
C GLY A 54 7.43 17.33 -3.06
N GLU A 55 6.32 17.24 -2.34
CA GLU A 55 6.21 16.43 -1.13
C GLU A 55 5.72 15.02 -1.50
N LEU A 56 6.53 14.03 -1.18
CA LEU A 56 6.17 12.62 -1.22
C LEU A 56 5.59 12.21 0.14
N THR A 57 4.43 11.58 0.12
CA THR A 57 3.73 11.03 1.30
C THR A 57 3.22 9.62 1.02
N VAL A 58 3.07 8.81 2.07
CA VAL A 58 2.23 7.60 2.04
C VAL A 58 0.94 7.92 2.80
N ALA A 59 -0.20 7.63 2.19
CA ALA A 59 -1.49 7.88 2.82
C ALA A 59 -2.48 6.74 2.53
N THR A 60 -3.46 6.57 3.43
CA THR A 60 -4.63 5.75 3.12
C THR A 60 -5.36 6.33 1.92
N ALA A 61 -5.84 5.45 1.03
CA ALA A 61 -6.42 5.86 -0.24
C ALA A 61 -7.93 5.58 -0.23
N GLU A 62 -8.73 6.62 -0.42
CA GLU A 62 -10.12 6.46 -0.82
C GLU A 62 -10.17 6.40 -2.35
N LEU A 63 -10.57 5.24 -2.87
CA LEU A 63 -10.63 4.97 -4.30
C LEU A 63 -12.08 5.04 -4.75
N SER A 64 -12.40 5.98 -5.61
CA SER A 64 -13.67 6.03 -6.34
C SER A 64 -13.42 5.76 -7.82
N SER A 65 -14.49 5.60 -8.61
CA SER A 65 -14.38 5.44 -10.07
C SER A 65 -13.73 6.64 -10.77
N ASN A 66 -13.75 7.82 -10.13
CA ASN A 66 -13.37 9.08 -10.77
C ASN A 66 -12.13 9.72 -10.14
N GLU A 67 -11.89 9.47 -8.86
CA GLU A 67 -10.81 10.12 -8.10
C GLU A 67 -10.20 9.17 -7.08
N SER A 68 -8.91 9.36 -6.84
CA SER A 68 -8.20 8.78 -5.72
C SER A 68 -7.74 9.90 -4.79
N LYS A 69 -8.12 9.79 -3.51
CA LYS A 69 -7.86 10.83 -2.51
C LYS A 69 -7.02 10.29 -1.36
N ALA A 70 -6.00 11.04 -0.98
CA ALA A 70 -5.27 10.82 0.26
C ALA A 70 -6.16 11.20 1.45
N VAL A 71 -6.39 10.28 2.38
CA VAL A 71 -7.22 10.50 3.57
C VAL A 71 -6.33 10.75 4.79
N ASP A 72 -5.59 9.72 5.24
CA ASP A 72 -4.73 9.80 6.42
C ASP A 72 -3.28 9.52 6.06
N ILE A 73 -2.39 10.45 6.39
CA ILE A 73 -0.95 10.30 6.19
C ILE A 73 -0.36 9.33 7.21
N VAL A 74 0.27 8.28 6.70
CA VAL A 74 0.90 7.19 7.43
C VAL A 74 2.41 7.43 7.57
N SER A 75 3.01 6.96 8.66
CA SER A 75 4.46 6.98 8.85
C SER A 75 5.12 5.88 8.01
N PHE A 76 6.24 6.20 7.37
CA PHE A 76 6.95 5.29 6.49
C PHE A 76 8.47 5.49 6.52
N LYS A 77 9.18 4.44 6.12
CA LYS A 77 10.63 4.47 5.82
C LYS A 77 10.86 4.46 4.32
N ILE A 78 12.05 4.90 3.94
CA ILE A 78 12.50 4.97 2.56
C ILE A 78 13.82 4.22 2.40
N ALA A 79 13.86 3.37 1.39
CA ALA A 79 15.09 2.77 0.88
C ALA A 79 15.20 3.00 -0.63
N ILE A 80 16.38 2.74 -1.18
CA ILE A 80 16.69 2.80 -2.60
C ILE A 80 17.13 1.41 -3.03
N ARG A 81 16.46 0.84 -4.03
CA ARG A 81 16.89 -0.36 -4.72
C ARG A 81 17.69 0.07 -5.94
N ASP A 82 18.99 -0.22 -5.91
CA ASP A 82 19.90 0.05 -7.04
C ASP A 82 19.53 -0.84 -8.24
N GLU A 83 19.42 -0.27 -9.43
CA GLU A 83 19.01 -1.02 -10.63
C GLU A 83 19.99 -2.13 -11.02
N ASN A 84 21.29 -1.85 -10.92
CA ASN A 84 22.33 -2.71 -11.45
C ASN A 84 22.53 -3.94 -10.55
N THR A 85 22.54 -3.72 -9.24
CA THR A 85 22.87 -4.73 -8.23
C THR A 85 21.63 -5.31 -7.55
N ARG A 86 20.47 -4.68 -7.71
CA ARG A 86 19.22 -4.99 -6.97
C ARG A 86 19.33 -4.84 -5.46
N THR A 87 20.45 -4.31 -4.96
CA THR A 87 20.71 -4.11 -3.54
C THR A 87 19.78 -3.05 -2.99
N LEU A 88 19.17 -3.35 -1.84
CA LEU A 88 18.39 -2.38 -1.08
C LEU A 88 19.33 -1.63 -0.13
N THR A 89 19.41 -0.31 -0.30
CA THR A 89 20.20 0.57 0.56
C THR A 89 19.25 1.53 1.26
N MET A 90 19.42 1.69 2.57
CA MET A 90 18.56 2.59 3.34
C MET A 90 18.89 4.05 2.99
N PHE A 91 17.87 4.88 2.75
CA PHE A 91 18.09 6.31 2.53
C PHE A 91 18.38 7.04 3.86
N SER A 92 17.56 6.79 4.90
CA SER A 92 17.75 7.29 6.27
C SER A 92 17.16 6.30 7.29
N GLY A 93 17.68 6.33 8.52
CA GLY A 93 17.13 5.61 9.67
C GLY A 93 15.88 6.24 10.28
N ASP A 94 15.50 7.44 9.85
CA ASP A 94 14.35 8.20 10.37
C ASP A 94 13.00 7.59 9.95
N ASP A 95 11.94 7.98 10.67
CA ASP A 95 10.54 7.75 10.28
C ASP A 95 10.00 9.03 9.62
N PHE A 96 9.42 8.90 8.44
CA PHE A 96 8.88 10.03 7.69
C PHE A 96 7.35 9.97 7.66
N ARG A 97 6.71 11.14 7.76
CA ARG A 97 5.31 11.32 7.34
C ARG A 97 5.20 12.03 5.99
N LYS A 98 6.23 12.81 5.66
CA LYS A 98 6.40 13.51 4.40
C LYS A 98 7.87 13.77 4.15
N ILE A 99 8.26 13.83 2.89
CA ILE A 99 9.62 14.19 2.49
C ILE A 99 9.61 14.96 1.18
N GLU A 100 10.52 15.91 1.04
CA GLU A 100 10.82 16.50 -0.27
C GLU A 100 11.48 15.44 -1.16
N ILE A 101 10.81 15.04 -2.24
CA ILE A 101 11.26 13.95 -3.10
C ILE A 101 12.66 14.19 -3.67
N GLN A 102 13.03 15.46 -3.88
CA GLN A 102 14.33 15.89 -4.38
C GLN A 102 15.49 15.42 -3.48
N LYS A 103 15.27 15.32 -2.15
CA LYS A 103 16.28 14.84 -1.20
C LYS A 103 16.60 13.37 -1.43
N VAL A 104 15.59 12.56 -1.75
CA VAL A 104 15.73 11.14 -2.07
C VAL A 104 16.33 10.99 -3.47
N LEU A 105 15.79 11.72 -4.45
CA LEU A 105 16.24 11.66 -5.85
C LEU A 105 17.70 12.07 -6.03
N ALA A 106 18.24 12.96 -5.18
CA ALA A 106 19.66 13.31 -5.18
C ALA A 106 20.59 12.11 -4.88
N LYS A 107 20.05 10.99 -4.38
CA LYS A 107 20.76 9.73 -4.14
C LYS A 107 20.42 8.63 -5.17
N CYS A 108 19.46 8.89 -6.05
CA CYS A 108 19.05 7.96 -7.10
C CYS A 108 19.74 8.27 -8.42
N LYS A 109 19.85 7.25 -9.26
CA LYS A 109 20.06 7.37 -10.71
C LYS A 109 18.84 6.81 -11.44
N LYS A 110 18.78 7.09 -12.74
CA LYS A 110 17.80 6.47 -13.63
C LYS A 110 17.88 4.93 -13.53
N GLY A 111 16.71 4.30 -13.40
CA GLY A 111 16.55 2.86 -13.24
C GLY A 111 16.35 2.44 -11.78
N ASP A 112 16.86 3.19 -10.80
CA ASP A 112 16.67 2.83 -9.39
C ASP A 112 15.19 2.85 -9.01
N SER A 113 14.84 2.12 -7.95
CA SER A 113 13.51 2.23 -7.33
C SER A 113 13.61 2.84 -5.94
N ILE A 114 12.73 3.80 -5.64
CA ILE A 114 12.46 4.21 -4.26
C ILE A 114 11.50 3.18 -3.65
N VAL A 115 11.90 2.54 -2.55
CA VAL A 115 11.09 1.56 -1.82
C VAL A 115 10.53 2.21 -0.56
N LEU A 116 9.21 2.19 -0.43
CA LEU A 116 8.45 2.73 0.69
C LEU A 116 8.05 1.59 1.62
N LEU A 117 8.22 1.79 2.92
CA LEU A 117 7.97 0.76 3.93
C LEU A 117 7.05 1.36 4.99
N THR A 118 5.82 0.84 5.12
CA THR A 118 4.93 1.18 6.23
C THR A 118 5.48 0.62 7.53
N LEU A 119 5.27 1.32 8.64
CA LEU A 119 5.74 0.87 9.96
C LEU A 119 4.74 -0.05 10.65
N GLU A 120 3.44 0.17 10.40
CA GLU A 120 2.35 -0.57 11.01
C GLU A 120 1.79 -1.63 10.05
N LYS A 121 1.62 -2.87 10.56
CA LYS A 121 1.12 -4.03 9.79
C LYS A 121 -0.31 -3.86 9.25
N GLN A 122 -1.07 -2.93 9.80
CA GLN A 122 -2.44 -2.65 9.38
C GLN A 122 -2.52 -2.00 7.99
N TYR A 123 -1.45 -1.37 7.52
CA TYR A 123 -1.42 -0.68 6.23
C TYR A 123 -0.81 -1.56 5.15
N ALA A 124 -1.61 -1.88 4.14
CA ALA A 124 -1.12 -2.50 2.91
C ALA A 124 -0.71 -1.41 1.93
N LEU A 125 0.51 -1.51 1.39
CA LEU A 125 1.03 -0.63 0.34
C LEU A 125 1.44 -1.47 -0.87
N PRO A 126 0.49 -1.88 -1.75
CA PRO A 126 0.80 -2.77 -2.87
C PRO A 126 1.81 -2.18 -3.87
N HIS A 127 1.73 -0.87 -4.11
CA HIS A 127 2.62 -0.12 -5.00
C HIS A 127 3.72 0.57 -4.20
N ASN A 128 4.50 -0.21 -3.46
CA ASN A 128 5.53 0.29 -2.55
C ASN A 128 6.84 0.68 -3.24
N GLU A 129 7.07 0.29 -4.49
CA GLU A 129 8.25 0.67 -5.25
C GLU A 129 7.92 1.69 -6.33
N ILE A 130 8.69 2.79 -6.39
CA ILE A 130 8.58 3.85 -7.39
C ILE A 130 9.82 3.81 -8.29
N LEU A 131 9.64 3.47 -9.56
CA LEU A 131 10.73 3.45 -10.54
C LEU A 131 11.14 4.88 -10.93
N ILE A 132 12.45 5.15 -10.93
CA ILE A 132 13.02 6.41 -11.37
C ILE A 132 13.38 6.36 -12.85
N LYS A 133 12.77 7.24 -13.65
CA LYS A 133 12.90 7.28 -15.12
C LYS A 133 13.80 8.41 -15.63
#